data_AF-A0A948G2X0-F1
#
_entry.id   AF-A0A948G2X0-F1
#
_cell.length_a   1.000
_cell.length_b   1.000
_cell.length_c   1.000
_cell.angle_alpha   90.00
_cell.angle_beta   90.00
_cell.angle_gamma   90.00
#
_symmetry.space_group_name_H-M   'P 1'
#
loop_
_entity.id
_entity.type
_entity.pdbx_description
1 polymer ?
#
loop_
_entity_poly.entity_id
_entity_poly.type
_entity_poly.pdbx_seq_one_letter_code
_entity_poly.pdbx_strand_id
1 'polypeptide(L)'
;MKMNDQRWHQIDVDSHSTFQGRVRGTLLSALITLPLLLGGNESAAFECTDSGAAGSVASDDSGVISNTACGSEAVAAGTESTAIGNQAAASGVDALAVGTMANATGNSTSAIGGESVATGPGATAVGWQSGANAERATALGHLAQANGIRSTSVGEGATALDDQSVAVGNLSSATGLQSAAIGNEATANGVDALAVGTQSMATGNSTSAIGGESVATGPGATAVGWQSGANAERATALGHLAQADGVRSTSVGEAAAASGIGAVSVGDNAGAAGDGAIAIGGDGGDADTLGAQATGVDALAIGSDAVATGNSTSAVGGESVATGPGATAYGWQSGANAERATALGHLAQADGIRSTATGEAASAKGLESV
;
A
#
# COMPACT_ATOMS: atom_id res chain seq x y z
N MET A 1 -50.49 22.23 -8.77
CA MET A 1 -50.57 20.78 -9.02
C MET A 1 -51.38 20.16 -7.89
N LYS A 2 -52.40 19.38 -8.26
CA LYS A 2 -53.55 19.01 -7.42
C LYS A 2 -53.19 17.97 -6.35
N MET A 3 -53.65 18.22 -5.13
CA MET A 3 -54.09 17.20 -4.16
C MET A 3 -55.51 16.73 -4.57
N ASN A 4 -55.78 15.43 -4.43
CA ASN A 4 -57.09 14.75 -4.41
C ASN A 4 -56.81 13.26 -4.18
N ASP A 5 -57.60 12.43 -3.48
CA ASP A 5 -58.82 12.63 -2.70
C ASP A 5 -59.01 11.35 -1.86
N GLN A 6 -59.76 11.51 -0.78
CA GLN A 6 -60.20 10.53 0.20
C GLN A 6 -61.14 9.48 -0.40
N ARG A 7 -61.23 8.30 0.24
CA ARG A 7 -62.52 7.81 0.80
C ARG A 7 -62.37 6.62 1.73
N TRP A 8 -62.89 6.85 2.93
CA TRP A 8 -63.17 5.94 4.02
C TRP A 8 -64.32 4.97 3.70
N HIS A 9 -64.31 3.78 4.32
CA HIS A 9 -65.48 3.24 5.02
C HIS A 9 -65.01 2.47 6.26
N GLN A 10 -65.41 3.00 7.41
CA GLN A 10 -65.26 2.48 8.76
C GLN A 10 -66.51 1.67 9.09
N ILE A 11 -66.35 0.47 9.67
CA ILE A 11 -67.32 -0.07 10.64
C ILE A 11 -66.52 -0.69 11.80
N ASP A 12 -67.00 -0.33 12.97
CA ASP A 12 -66.40 -0.36 14.31
C ASP A 12 -66.91 -1.58 15.13
N VAL A 13 -66.09 -2.01 16.10
CA VAL A 13 -66.35 -2.75 17.39
C VAL A 13 -67.31 -3.96 17.39
N ASP A 14 -67.10 -5.10 18.08
CA ASP A 14 -66.61 -5.29 19.45
C ASP A 14 -66.50 -6.80 19.80
N SER A 15 -65.94 -7.08 20.98
CA SER A 15 -66.09 -8.27 21.85
C SER A 15 -64.93 -9.30 22.00
N HIS A 16 -64.08 -9.01 22.99
CA HIS A 16 -63.67 -9.88 24.13
C HIS A 16 -63.46 -11.40 23.92
N SER A 17 -62.22 -11.87 24.12
CA SER A 17 -61.77 -12.62 25.32
C SER A 17 -60.60 -13.59 25.04
N THR A 18 -59.68 -13.63 25.99
CA THR A 18 -58.47 -14.47 26.09
C THR A 18 -58.80 -15.95 26.28
N PHE A 19 -58.03 -16.89 25.69
CA PHE A 19 -57.78 -18.19 26.31
C PHE A 19 -56.55 -18.92 25.72
N GLN A 20 -55.62 -19.31 26.59
CA GLN A 20 -54.55 -20.28 26.32
C GLN A 20 -55.12 -21.70 26.15
N GLY A 21 -54.46 -22.57 25.38
CA GLY A 21 -54.78 -24.00 25.46
C GLY A 21 -54.25 -24.89 24.33
N ARG A 22 -53.04 -25.40 24.54
CA ARG A 22 -52.47 -26.68 24.08
C ARG A 22 -53.53 -27.73 23.65
N VAL A 23 -53.39 -28.32 22.45
CA VAL A 23 -53.96 -29.65 22.16
C VAL A 23 -52.93 -30.52 21.44
N ARG A 24 -52.53 -31.59 22.16
CA ARG A 24 -51.75 -32.74 21.70
C ARG A 24 -52.58 -33.61 20.77
N GLY A 25 -51.92 -34.28 19.82
CA GLY A 25 -52.56 -35.10 18.79
C GLY A 25 -53.12 -36.46 19.23
N THR A 26 -53.76 -37.12 18.26
CA THR A 26 -54.08 -38.56 18.16
C THR A 26 -54.44 -38.84 16.69
N LEU A 27 -53.64 -39.64 15.97
CA LEU A 27 -53.92 -41.05 15.57
C LEU A 27 -55.19 -41.25 14.71
N LEU A 28 -55.03 -41.67 13.44
CA LEU A 28 -55.43 -43.00 12.92
C LEU A 28 -55.45 -43.08 11.37
N SER A 29 -54.47 -43.84 10.86
CA SER A 29 -54.33 -44.63 9.62
C SER A 29 -55.44 -44.79 8.54
N ALA A 30 -54.93 -44.76 7.28
CA ALA A 30 -55.18 -45.68 6.14
C ALA A 30 -56.15 -45.27 5.01
N LEU A 31 -55.58 -44.99 3.83
CA LEU A 31 -55.91 -45.71 2.58
C LEU A 31 -54.74 -45.62 1.57
N ILE A 32 -54.23 -46.79 1.19
CA ILE A 32 -53.16 -47.03 0.20
C ILE A 32 -53.82 -47.26 -1.17
N THR A 33 -53.13 -46.80 -2.23
CA THR A 33 -53.01 -47.35 -3.62
C THR A 33 -53.37 -46.36 -4.73
N LEU A 34 -52.37 -45.69 -5.30
CA LEU A 34 -51.99 -45.81 -6.72
C LEU A 34 -50.63 -45.12 -6.99
N PRO A 35 -49.54 -45.86 -7.31
CA PRO A 35 -48.34 -45.26 -7.87
C PRO A 35 -48.40 -45.34 -9.39
N LEU A 36 -48.25 -44.22 -10.12
CA LEU A 36 -47.79 -44.26 -11.51
C LEU A 36 -47.29 -42.88 -11.99
N LEU A 37 -46.12 -42.92 -12.63
CA LEU A 37 -45.51 -41.96 -13.58
C LEU A 37 -44.60 -40.83 -13.05
N LEU A 38 -43.34 -41.21 -12.92
CA LEU A 38 -42.15 -40.61 -13.55
C LEU A 38 -42.10 -39.08 -13.71
N GLY A 39 -41.14 -38.49 -13.01
CA GLY A 39 -40.54 -37.20 -13.34
C GLY A 39 -39.76 -36.68 -12.14
N GLY A 40 -38.59 -37.25 -11.90
CA GLY A 40 -37.75 -36.91 -10.76
C GLY A 40 -37.52 -35.41 -10.64
N ASN A 41 -37.95 -34.86 -9.51
CA ASN A 41 -37.40 -33.68 -8.89
C ASN A 41 -37.44 -33.96 -7.38
N GLU A 42 -36.62 -34.93 -6.97
CA GLU A 42 -35.98 -34.83 -5.66
C GLU A 42 -35.21 -33.51 -5.75
N SER A 43 -35.80 -32.42 -5.25
CA SER A 43 -34.99 -31.29 -4.83
C SER A 43 -33.98 -31.91 -3.87
N ALA A 44 -32.74 -32.11 -4.30
CA ALA A 44 -31.68 -32.62 -3.46
C ALA A 44 -31.64 -31.70 -2.24
N ALA A 45 -32.28 -32.15 -1.16
CA ALA A 45 -32.36 -31.37 0.05
C ALA A 45 -30.92 -31.17 0.49
N PHE A 46 -30.59 -29.93 0.82
CA PHE A 46 -29.38 -29.61 1.53
C PHE A 46 -29.45 -30.33 2.88
N GLU A 47 -28.98 -31.58 2.90
CA GLU A 47 -29.08 -32.47 4.05
C GLU A 47 -27.83 -32.25 4.90
N CYS A 48 -28.03 -31.61 6.05
CA CYS A 48 -27.00 -31.44 7.04
C CYS A 48 -27.05 -32.64 7.99
N THR A 49 -25.93 -33.34 8.09
CA THR A 49 -25.73 -34.49 8.96
C THR A 49 -24.78 -34.07 10.08
N ASP A 50 -25.17 -34.29 11.33
CA ASP A 50 -24.20 -34.28 12.43
C ASP A 50 -23.20 -35.41 12.17
N SER A 51 -21.91 -35.09 12.02
CA SER A 51 -20.92 -36.09 11.59
C SER A 51 -20.45 -36.92 12.78
N GLY A 52 -21.36 -37.81 13.21
CA GLY A 52 -21.15 -38.85 14.20
C GLY A 52 -21.99 -40.09 13.86
N ALA A 53 -21.57 -40.84 12.84
CA ALA A 53 -22.15 -42.10 12.36
C ALA A 53 -23.44 -42.00 11.53
N ALA A 54 -23.58 -42.94 10.60
CA ALA A 54 -24.69 -43.04 9.66
C ALA A 54 -26.07 -42.94 10.32
N GLY A 55 -26.89 -41.98 9.87
CA GLY A 55 -28.35 -42.07 9.98
C GLY A 55 -29.06 -41.22 11.03
N SER A 56 -28.71 -39.94 11.22
CA SER A 56 -29.56 -39.00 11.97
C SER A 56 -29.69 -37.65 11.29
N VAL A 57 -30.96 -37.27 11.06
CA VAL A 57 -31.41 -35.92 10.75
C VAL A 57 -30.85 -34.92 11.76
N ALA A 58 -30.49 -33.71 11.31
CA ALA A 58 -30.15 -32.58 12.17
C ALA A 58 -31.15 -32.48 13.34
N SER A 59 -30.74 -32.87 14.55
CA SER A 59 -31.63 -32.95 15.70
C SER A 59 -31.47 -31.75 16.62
N ASP A 60 -32.63 -31.30 17.07
CA ASP A 60 -32.90 -30.50 18.26
C ASP A 60 -31.88 -30.68 19.40
N ASP A 61 -31.57 -29.54 20.01
CA ASP A 61 -30.73 -29.27 21.17
C ASP A 61 -30.82 -30.35 22.28
N SER A 62 -29.82 -31.22 22.37
CA SER A 62 -29.67 -32.11 23.53
C SER A 62 -28.21 -32.48 23.84
N GLY A 63 -27.32 -31.47 23.76
CA GLY A 63 -26.06 -31.40 24.50
C GLY A 63 -25.20 -32.66 24.55
N VAL A 64 -24.22 -32.76 23.66
CA VAL A 64 -22.77 -33.02 23.86
C VAL A 64 -22.22 -33.31 22.45
N ILE A 65 -21.21 -32.53 22.00
CA ILE A 65 -20.58 -32.44 20.65
C ILE A 65 -21.48 -31.98 19.48
N SER A 66 -21.74 -30.66 19.39
CA SER A 66 -22.45 -30.01 18.28
C SER A 66 -21.50 -29.64 17.13
N ASN A 67 -21.05 -30.63 16.36
CA ASN A 67 -20.47 -30.32 15.05
C ASN A 67 -21.59 -30.28 13.98
N THR A 68 -21.37 -29.60 12.87
CA THR A 68 -22.35 -29.52 11.77
C THR A 68 -21.64 -29.80 10.46
N ALA A 69 -21.96 -30.91 9.79
CA ALA A 69 -21.45 -31.20 8.45
C ALA A 69 -22.61 -31.18 7.43
N CYS A 70 -22.47 -30.45 6.34
CA CYS A 70 -23.52 -30.32 5.35
C CYS A 70 -22.98 -30.38 3.93
N GLY A 71 -23.42 -31.37 3.14
CA GLY A 71 -22.92 -31.63 1.80
C GLY A 71 -22.25 -33.00 1.65
N SER A 72 -22.12 -33.45 0.40
CA SER A 72 -21.47 -34.73 0.09
C SER A 72 -20.04 -34.75 0.61
N GLU A 73 -19.67 -35.76 1.39
CA GLU A 73 -18.32 -35.93 1.96
C GLU A 73 -17.83 -34.75 2.82
N ALA A 74 -18.75 -33.91 3.33
CA ALA A 74 -18.40 -32.88 4.30
C ALA A 74 -17.96 -33.52 5.64
N VAL A 75 -16.94 -32.97 6.28
CA VAL A 75 -16.35 -33.47 7.52
C VAL A 75 -16.23 -32.35 8.55
N ALA A 76 -16.97 -32.44 9.66
CA ALA A 76 -16.84 -31.54 10.80
C ALA A 76 -16.26 -32.32 12.00
N ALA A 77 -14.95 -32.56 11.99
CA ALA A 77 -14.25 -33.41 12.96
C ALA A 77 -13.86 -32.67 14.25
N GLY A 78 -13.80 -31.34 14.22
CA GLY A 78 -13.48 -30.53 15.39
C GLY A 78 -14.67 -30.39 16.35
N THR A 79 -14.40 -30.27 17.65
CA THR A 79 -15.44 -29.89 18.62
C THR A 79 -16.02 -28.52 18.26
N GLU A 80 -17.34 -28.38 18.24
CA GLU A 80 -18.05 -27.13 17.85
C GLU A 80 -17.73 -26.65 16.41
N SER A 81 -17.23 -27.54 15.54
CA SER A 81 -16.89 -27.18 14.16
C SER A 81 -18.10 -27.21 13.23
N THR A 82 -18.04 -26.41 12.16
CA THR A 82 -19.07 -26.35 11.11
C THR A 82 -18.41 -26.50 9.74
N ALA A 83 -18.82 -27.49 8.95
CA ALA A 83 -18.40 -27.72 7.57
C ALA A 83 -19.62 -27.72 6.64
N ILE A 84 -19.65 -26.83 5.64
CA ILE A 84 -20.75 -26.68 4.70
C ILE A 84 -20.21 -26.64 3.26
N GLY A 85 -20.52 -27.64 2.44
CA GLY A 85 -20.08 -27.76 1.04
C GLY A 85 -19.61 -29.17 0.71
N ASN A 86 -19.56 -29.51 -0.59
CA ASN A 86 -19.02 -30.80 -1.03
C ASN A 86 -17.54 -30.90 -0.65
N GLN A 87 -17.14 -31.95 0.08
CA GLN A 87 -15.77 -32.14 0.61
C GLN A 87 -15.26 -30.98 1.49
N ALA A 88 -16.16 -30.17 2.06
CA ALA A 88 -15.75 -29.17 3.05
C ALA A 88 -15.22 -29.89 4.31
N ALA A 89 -14.09 -29.45 4.85
CA ALA A 89 -13.44 -30.06 6.01
C ALA A 89 -13.17 -29.00 7.10
N ALA A 90 -13.79 -29.16 8.26
CA ALA A 90 -13.52 -28.40 9.47
C ALA A 90 -13.00 -29.36 10.56
N SER A 91 -11.68 -29.39 10.77
CA SER A 91 -11.03 -30.32 11.71
C SER A 91 -10.46 -29.66 12.97
N GLY A 92 -10.29 -28.34 12.96
CA GLY A 92 -9.93 -27.58 14.15
C GLY A 92 -11.11 -27.44 15.12
N VAL A 93 -10.82 -27.28 16.41
CA VAL A 93 -11.84 -26.91 17.41
C VAL A 93 -12.42 -25.54 17.04
N ASP A 94 -13.75 -25.36 17.09
CA ASP A 94 -14.41 -24.08 16.74
C ASP A 94 -14.07 -23.61 15.31
N ALA A 95 -13.78 -24.54 14.40
CA ALA A 95 -13.45 -24.24 13.01
C ALA A 95 -14.71 -24.12 12.13
N LEU A 96 -14.69 -23.19 11.19
CA LEU A 96 -15.73 -22.97 10.20
C LEU A 96 -15.16 -23.19 8.80
N ALA A 97 -15.71 -24.12 8.03
CA ALA A 97 -15.41 -24.33 6.61
C ALA A 97 -16.70 -24.21 5.79
N VAL A 98 -16.76 -23.27 4.83
CA VAL A 98 -17.94 -23.04 3.98
C VAL A 98 -17.53 -22.91 2.53
N GLY A 99 -17.87 -23.88 1.69
CA GLY A 99 -17.55 -23.94 0.27
C GLY A 99 -17.08 -25.33 -0.15
N THR A 100 -17.19 -25.64 -1.44
CA THR A 100 -16.67 -26.91 -1.99
C THR A 100 -15.17 -27.01 -1.73
N MET A 101 -14.70 -28.08 -1.09
CA MET A 101 -13.31 -28.29 -0.72
C MET A 101 -12.70 -27.19 0.19
N ALA A 102 -13.54 -26.40 0.88
CA ALA A 102 -13.03 -25.46 1.90
C ALA A 102 -12.40 -26.25 3.07
N ASN A 103 -11.23 -25.85 3.55
CA ASN A 103 -10.45 -26.60 4.51
C ASN A 103 -9.98 -25.74 5.70
N ALA A 104 -10.63 -25.91 6.85
CA ALA A 104 -10.34 -25.23 8.10
C ALA A 104 -9.74 -26.23 9.12
N THR A 105 -8.42 -26.23 9.27
CA THR A 105 -7.70 -27.22 10.11
C THR A 105 -7.13 -26.66 11.40
N GLY A 106 -6.92 -25.34 11.48
CA GLY A 106 -6.47 -24.69 12.71
C GLY A 106 -7.62 -24.49 13.71
N ASN A 107 -7.32 -24.39 14.99
CA ASN A 107 -8.33 -24.06 16.01
C ASN A 107 -8.86 -22.63 15.82
N SER A 108 -10.17 -22.44 16.03
CA SER A 108 -10.90 -21.18 15.86
C SER A 108 -10.62 -20.53 14.50
N THR A 109 -10.59 -21.33 13.44
CA THR A 109 -10.35 -20.86 12.07
C THR A 109 -11.64 -20.65 11.29
N SER A 110 -11.58 -19.83 10.25
CA SER A 110 -12.67 -19.69 9.29
C SER A 110 -12.14 -19.76 7.86
N ALA A 111 -12.62 -20.71 7.06
CA ALA A 111 -12.34 -20.86 5.63
C ALA A 111 -13.66 -20.75 4.86
N ILE A 112 -13.88 -19.64 4.14
CA ILE A 112 -15.14 -19.36 3.44
C ILE A 112 -14.85 -19.10 1.96
N GLY A 113 -15.29 -20.00 1.08
CA GLY A 113 -15.02 -19.99 -0.35
C GLY A 113 -14.58 -21.37 -0.81
N GLY A 114 -14.85 -21.71 -2.07
CA GLY A 114 -14.39 -22.99 -2.62
C GLY A 114 -12.86 -23.08 -2.56
N GLU A 115 -12.32 -24.23 -2.17
CA GLU A 115 -10.87 -24.46 -2.04
C GLU A 115 -10.14 -23.45 -1.14
N SER A 116 -10.86 -22.71 -0.29
CA SER A 116 -10.25 -21.85 0.72
C SER A 116 -9.56 -22.68 1.80
N VAL A 117 -8.43 -22.22 2.30
CA VAL A 117 -7.60 -22.94 3.27
C VAL A 117 -7.27 -22.04 4.46
N ALA A 118 -7.68 -22.44 5.66
CA ALA A 118 -7.28 -21.82 6.92
C ALA A 118 -6.63 -22.87 7.83
N THR A 119 -5.29 -22.83 7.96
CA THR A 119 -4.53 -23.84 8.71
C THR A 119 -3.88 -23.30 9.98
N GLY A 120 -3.61 -21.99 10.03
CA GLY A 120 -3.05 -21.35 11.23
C GLY A 120 -4.11 -21.19 12.34
N PRO A 121 -3.77 -21.37 13.63
CA PRO A 121 -4.72 -21.11 14.72
C PRO A 121 -5.25 -19.66 14.69
N GLY A 122 -6.56 -19.48 14.80
CA GLY A 122 -7.21 -18.16 14.72
C GLY A 122 -7.16 -17.52 13.32
N ALA A 123 -6.78 -18.26 12.28
CA ALA A 123 -6.68 -17.73 10.92
C ALA A 123 -8.04 -17.63 10.23
N THR A 124 -8.17 -16.65 9.33
CA THR A 124 -9.39 -16.42 8.54
C THR A 124 -9.02 -16.34 7.06
N ALA A 125 -9.59 -17.20 6.23
CA ALA A 125 -9.47 -17.21 4.77
C ALA A 125 -10.86 -17.05 4.15
N VAL A 126 -11.06 -16.03 3.31
CA VAL A 126 -12.32 -15.75 2.64
C VAL A 126 -12.08 -15.45 1.16
N GLY A 127 -12.62 -16.30 0.27
CA GLY A 127 -12.45 -16.21 -1.19
C GLY A 127 -12.07 -17.55 -1.81
N TRP A 128 -12.38 -17.75 -3.11
CA TRP A 128 -11.98 -18.98 -3.82
C TRP A 128 -10.45 -19.07 -3.84
N GLN A 129 -9.90 -20.22 -3.43
CA GLN A 129 -8.46 -20.47 -3.29
C GLN A 129 -7.70 -19.46 -2.41
N SER A 130 -8.37 -18.80 -1.46
CA SER A 130 -7.69 -18.00 -0.43
C SER A 130 -6.96 -18.91 0.57
N GLY A 131 -5.80 -18.49 1.06
CA GLY A 131 -4.97 -19.26 1.98
C GLY A 131 -4.46 -18.44 3.16
N ALA A 132 -4.93 -18.76 4.36
CA ALA A 132 -4.42 -18.20 5.62
C ALA A 132 -3.70 -19.31 6.41
N ASN A 133 -2.37 -19.39 6.26
CA ASN A 133 -1.58 -20.56 6.67
C ASN A 133 -0.83 -20.42 8.01
N ALA A 134 -0.82 -19.22 8.59
CA ALA A 134 -0.10 -18.93 9.82
C ALA A 134 -1.02 -18.44 10.94
N GLU A 135 -0.52 -18.49 12.19
CA GLU A 135 -1.26 -18.09 13.38
C GLU A 135 -1.84 -16.67 13.22
N ARG A 136 -3.15 -16.51 13.40
CA ARG A 136 -3.88 -15.24 13.28
C ARG A 136 -3.67 -14.53 11.93
N ALA A 137 -3.35 -15.28 10.87
CA ALA A 137 -3.28 -14.75 9.53
C ALA A 137 -4.70 -14.48 8.98
N THR A 138 -4.85 -13.41 8.20
CA THR A 138 -6.12 -13.07 7.55
C THR A 138 -5.91 -12.96 6.05
N ALA A 139 -6.61 -13.75 5.25
CA ALA A 139 -6.62 -13.70 3.78
C ALA A 139 -8.04 -13.42 3.28
N LEU A 140 -8.25 -12.34 2.53
CA LEU A 140 -9.55 -11.93 2.00
C LEU A 140 -9.43 -11.59 0.52
N GLY A 141 -9.90 -12.49 -0.35
CA GLY A 141 -9.90 -12.31 -1.80
C GLY A 141 -9.66 -13.63 -2.54
N HIS A 142 -9.99 -13.63 -3.84
CA HIS A 142 -9.61 -14.72 -4.73
C HIS A 142 -8.09 -14.84 -4.77
N LEU A 143 -7.53 -16.03 -4.52
CA LEU A 143 -6.07 -16.28 -4.49
C LEU A 143 -5.28 -15.46 -3.44
N ALA A 144 -5.94 -14.83 -2.46
CA ALA A 144 -5.25 -14.07 -1.42
C ALA A 144 -4.48 -15.03 -0.49
N GLN A 145 -3.19 -14.76 -0.27
CA GLN A 145 -2.31 -15.59 0.57
C GLN A 145 -1.75 -14.79 1.76
N ALA A 146 -1.98 -15.29 2.97
CA ALA A 146 -1.45 -14.78 4.22
C ALA A 146 -0.67 -15.90 4.94
N ASN A 147 0.66 -15.90 4.80
CA ASN A 147 1.54 -16.99 5.24
C ASN A 147 2.41 -16.63 6.47
N GLY A 148 2.47 -15.36 6.86
CA GLY A 148 3.18 -14.92 8.06
C GLY A 148 2.30 -14.88 9.32
N ILE A 149 2.90 -14.99 10.50
CA ILE A 149 2.19 -14.88 11.77
C ILE A 149 1.59 -13.47 11.91
N ARG A 150 0.29 -13.38 12.19
CA ARG A 150 -0.48 -12.12 12.22
C ARG A 150 -0.41 -11.33 10.91
N SER A 151 -0.14 -11.99 9.78
CA SER A 151 -0.16 -11.33 8.47
C SER A 151 -1.58 -11.05 8.00
N THR A 152 -1.75 -10.06 7.13
CA THR A 152 -3.03 -9.69 6.53
C THR A 152 -2.87 -9.54 5.03
N SER A 153 -3.65 -10.26 4.25
CA SER A 153 -3.72 -10.18 2.79
C SER A 153 -5.15 -9.88 2.36
N VAL A 154 -5.37 -8.80 1.62
CA VAL A 154 -6.70 -8.36 1.16
C VAL A 154 -6.64 -7.94 -0.30
N GLY A 155 -7.35 -8.65 -1.18
CA GLY A 155 -7.38 -8.39 -2.61
C GLY A 155 -7.16 -9.65 -3.44
N GLU A 156 -7.49 -9.58 -4.73
CA GLU A 156 -7.23 -10.70 -5.63
C GLU A 156 -5.73 -10.88 -5.84
N GLY A 157 -5.21 -12.08 -5.57
CA GLY A 157 -3.79 -12.40 -5.67
C GLY A 157 -2.87 -11.64 -4.70
N ALA A 158 -3.40 -10.99 -3.66
CA ALA A 158 -2.59 -10.30 -2.66
C ALA A 158 -1.76 -11.32 -1.85
N THR A 159 -0.51 -10.98 -1.50
CA THR A 159 0.42 -11.89 -0.81
C THR A 159 1.11 -11.21 0.36
N ALA A 160 0.88 -11.71 1.58
CA ALA A 160 1.55 -11.30 2.81
C ALA A 160 2.34 -12.50 3.35
N LEU A 161 3.64 -12.54 3.11
CA LEU A 161 4.46 -13.76 3.26
C LEU A 161 5.21 -13.87 4.59
N ASP A 162 5.56 -12.74 5.20
CA ASP A 162 6.37 -12.69 6.44
C ASP A 162 5.52 -12.25 7.65
N ASP A 163 6.04 -12.42 8.85
CA ASP A 163 5.35 -12.10 10.10
C ASP A 163 4.94 -10.63 10.15
N GLN A 164 3.71 -10.39 10.58
CA GLN A 164 3.10 -9.06 10.70
C GLN A 164 3.06 -8.26 9.38
N SER A 165 3.27 -8.92 8.23
CA SER A 165 3.17 -8.29 6.93
C SER A 165 1.72 -7.99 6.54
N VAL A 166 1.51 -6.90 5.80
CA VAL A 166 0.19 -6.43 5.36
C VAL A 166 0.21 -6.18 3.86
N ALA A 167 -0.57 -6.93 3.08
CA ALA A 167 -0.77 -6.72 1.65
C ALA A 167 -2.24 -6.37 1.38
N VAL A 168 -2.50 -5.18 0.84
CA VAL A 168 -3.86 -4.70 0.55
C VAL A 168 -3.91 -4.15 -0.87
N GLY A 169 -4.61 -4.84 -1.77
CA GLY A 169 -4.75 -4.48 -3.18
C GLY A 169 -4.54 -5.66 -4.11
N ASN A 170 -5.08 -5.57 -5.32
CA ASN A 170 -4.90 -6.61 -6.34
C ASN A 170 -3.41 -6.79 -6.65
N LEU A 171 -2.91 -8.03 -6.55
CA LEU A 171 -1.51 -8.40 -6.76
C LEU A 171 -0.51 -7.66 -5.86
N SER A 172 -0.96 -7.12 -4.72
CA SER A 172 -0.05 -6.52 -3.73
C SER A 172 0.85 -7.60 -3.09
N SER A 173 2.08 -7.24 -2.76
CA SER A 173 3.10 -8.16 -2.25
C SER A 173 3.87 -7.56 -1.08
N ALA A 174 3.66 -8.09 0.11
CA ALA A 174 4.38 -7.75 1.33
C ALA A 174 5.20 -8.98 1.77
N THR A 175 6.50 -8.98 1.45
CA THR A 175 7.38 -10.14 1.67
C THR A 175 8.44 -9.93 2.75
N GLY A 176 8.55 -8.71 3.29
CA GLY A 176 9.44 -8.40 4.40
C GLY A 176 8.74 -8.49 5.75
N LEU A 177 9.49 -8.85 6.79
CA LEU A 177 9.05 -8.79 8.18
C LEU A 177 8.49 -7.39 8.51
N GLN A 178 7.29 -7.35 9.09
CA GLN A 178 6.58 -6.11 9.45
C GLN A 178 6.37 -5.13 8.27
N SER A 179 6.41 -5.61 7.02
CA SER A 179 6.22 -4.77 5.84
C SER A 179 4.75 -4.52 5.51
N ALA A 180 4.45 -3.43 4.82
CA ALA A 180 3.10 -3.09 4.38
C ALA A 180 3.10 -2.65 2.91
N ALA A 181 2.37 -3.36 2.06
CA ALA A 181 2.12 -3.03 0.66
C ALA A 181 0.63 -2.72 0.44
N ILE A 182 0.30 -1.48 0.11
CA ILE A 182 -1.08 -0.98 0.02
C ILE A 182 -1.28 -0.32 -1.35
N GLY A 183 -1.92 -1.03 -2.28
CA GLY A 183 -2.17 -0.57 -3.65
C GLY A 183 -2.19 -1.73 -4.64
N ASN A 184 -2.70 -1.49 -5.85
CA ASN A 184 -2.60 -2.47 -6.92
C ASN A 184 -1.13 -2.66 -7.31
N GLU A 185 -0.64 -3.90 -7.31
CA GLU A 185 0.76 -4.24 -7.61
C GLU A 185 1.80 -3.54 -6.70
N ALA A 186 1.38 -3.04 -5.52
CA ALA A 186 2.31 -2.47 -4.55
C ALA A 186 3.24 -3.56 -3.99
N THR A 187 4.53 -3.26 -3.83
CA THR A 187 5.56 -4.22 -3.42
C THR A 187 6.37 -3.69 -2.23
N ALA A 188 6.32 -4.39 -1.09
CA ALA A 188 7.08 -4.09 0.12
C ALA A 188 7.92 -5.32 0.54
N ASN A 189 9.16 -5.38 0.06
CA ASN A 189 10.06 -6.53 0.24
C ASN A 189 11.10 -6.34 1.35
N GLY A 190 11.38 -5.10 1.75
CA GLY A 190 12.30 -4.83 2.85
C GLY A 190 11.67 -5.09 4.23
N VAL A 191 12.51 -5.37 5.22
CA VAL A 191 12.08 -5.39 6.64
C VAL A 191 11.60 -4.00 7.03
N ASP A 192 10.48 -3.87 7.73
CA ASP A 192 9.84 -2.59 8.08
C ASP A 192 9.56 -1.67 6.87
N ALA A 193 9.43 -2.24 5.65
CA ALA A 193 9.17 -1.45 4.45
C ALA A 193 7.69 -1.08 4.30
N LEU A 194 7.42 0.13 3.81
CA LEU A 194 6.08 0.64 3.53
C LEU A 194 5.99 1.04 2.05
N ALA A 195 5.11 0.40 1.29
CA ALA A 195 4.76 0.78 -0.08
C ALA A 195 3.27 1.14 -0.14
N VAL A 196 2.94 2.37 -0.54
CA VAL A 196 1.55 2.86 -0.65
C VAL A 196 1.34 3.52 -2.01
N GLY A 197 0.46 2.94 -2.83
CA GLY A 197 0.14 3.41 -4.18
C GLY A 197 0.25 2.31 -5.23
N THR A 198 -0.39 2.50 -6.38
CA THR A 198 -0.30 1.57 -7.51
C THR A 198 1.13 1.42 -7.99
N GLN A 199 1.65 0.20 -8.09
CA GLN A 199 3.03 -0.10 -8.50
C GLN A 199 4.11 0.61 -7.64
N SER A 200 3.78 1.01 -6.41
CA SER A 200 4.78 1.52 -5.45
C SER A 200 5.73 0.40 -5.03
N MET A 201 7.02 0.70 -4.87
CA MET A 201 8.06 -0.29 -4.62
C MET A 201 9.00 0.13 -3.49
N ALA A 202 8.89 -0.53 -2.35
CA ALA A 202 9.74 -0.37 -1.16
C ALA A 202 10.56 -1.65 -0.94
N THR A 203 11.80 -1.69 -1.41
CA THR A 203 12.64 -2.91 -1.43
C THR A 203 13.83 -2.88 -0.49
N GLY A 204 14.23 -1.69 -0.02
CA GLY A 204 15.26 -1.55 1.02
C GLY A 204 14.69 -1.79 2.41
N ASN A 205 15.54 -2.11 3.39
CA ASN A 205 15.10 -2.19 4.78
C ASN A 205 14.72 -0.80 5.30
N SER A 206 13.64 -0.73 6.08
CA SER A 206 13.09 0.48 6.69
C SER A 206 12.79 1.59 5.67
N THR A 207 12.40 1.21 4.44
CA THR A 207 12.06 2.17 3.38
C THR A 207 10.59 2.56 3.38
N SER A 208 10.29 3.76 2.90
CA SER A 208 8.93 4.21 2.60
C SER A 208 8.82 4.68 1.15
N ALA A 209 7.92 4.10 0.36
CA ALA A 209 7.55 4.52 -1.00
C ALA A 209 6.06 4.87 -1.01
N ILE A 210 5.71 6.15 -1.13
CA ILE A 210 4.33 6.65 -1.03
C ILE A 210 3.99 7.45 -2.29
N GLY A 211 3.10 6.92 -3.13
CA GLY A 211 2.73 7.47 -4.43
C GLY A 211 2.73 6.37 -5.49
N GLY A 212 1.94 6.54 -6.55
CA GLY A 212 1.96 5.60 -7.67
C GLY A 212 3.36 5.55 -8.29
N GLU A 213 3.83 4.35 -8.64
CA GLU A 213 5.15 4.13 -9.26
C GLU A 213 6.33 4.75 -8.47
N SER A 214 6.15 5.05 -7.18
CA SER A 214 7.23 5.53 -6.32
C SER A 214 8.19 4.38 -5.98
N VAL A 215 9.49 4.67 -5.92
CA VAL A 215 10.54 3.67 -5.74
C VAL A 215 11.47 4.08 -4.60
N ALA A 216 11.54 3.26 -3.55
CA ALA A 216 12.52 3.37 -2.48
C ALA A 216 13.32 2.06 -2.37
N THR A 217 14.59 2.10 -2.79
CA THR A 217 15.46 0.90 -2.86
C THR A 217 16.64 0.96 -1.88
N GLY A 218 17.09 2.17 -1.51
CA GLY A 218 18.16 2.34 -0.54
C GLY A 218 17.71 2.06 0.90
N PRO A 219 18.53 1.45 1.77
CA PRO A 219 18.15 1.22 3.17
C PRO A 219 17.83 2.54 3.89
N GLY A 220 16.69 2.61 4.58
CA GLY A 220 16.21 3.81 5.26
C GLY A 220 15.77 4.95 4.32
N ALA A 221 15.63 4.67 3.02
CA ALA A 221 15.23 5.67 2.03
C ALA A 221 13.72 5.98 2.09
N THR A 222 13.36 7.21 1.74
CA THR A 222 11.97 7.66 1.68
C THR A 222 11.69 8.34 0.35
N ALA A 223 10.75 7.81 -0.42
CA ALA A 223 10.25 8.38 -1.67
C ALA A 223 8.76 8.71 -1.53
N VAL A 224 8.38 9.97 -1.76
CA VAL A 224 7.00 10.43 -1.65
C VAL A 224 6.63 11.27 -2.88
N GLY A 225 5.66 10.81 -3.67
CA GLY A 225 5.21 11.43 -4.92
C GLY A 225 5.10 10.43 -6.07
N TRP A 226 4.28 10.72 -7.09
CA TRP A 226 4.18 9.88 -8.28
C TRP A 226 5.55 9.84 -8.98
N GLN A 227 6.04 8.62 -9.28
CA GLN A 227 7.35 8.39 -9.90
C GLN A 227 8.57 8.98 -9.14
N SER A 228 8.44 9.27 -7.84
CA SER A 228 9.58 9.64 -7.00
C SER A 228 10.53 8.46 -6.81
N GLY A 229 11.84 8.72 -6.75
CA GLY A 229 12.89 7.71 -6.59
C GLY A 229 13.88 8.08 -5.49
N ALA A 230 14.00 7.23 -4.47
CA ALA A 230 15.02 7.32 -3.43
C ALA A 230 15.88 6.04 -3.47
N ASN A 231 16.99 6.11 -4.23
CA ASN A 231 17.73 4.93 -4.66
C ASN A 231 18.97 4.60 -3.79
N ALA A 232 19.35 5.51 -2.90
CA ALA A 232 20.54 5.36 -2.06
C ALA A 232 20.22 5.30 -0.56
N GLU A 233 21.20 4.83 0.23
CA GLU A 233 21.07 4.71 1.69
C GLU A 233 20.66 6.05 2.31
N ARG A 234 19.56 6.05 3.07
CA ARG A 234 18.98 7.23 3.75
C ARG A 234 18.73 8.41 2.81
N ALA A 235 18.50 8.15 1.53
CA ALA A 235 18.07 9.16 0.57
C ALA A 235 16.60 9.55 0.82
N THR A 236 16.27 10.82 0.60
CA THR A 236 14.90 11.32 0.72
C THR A 236 14.50 12.03 -0.57
N ALA A 237 13.44 11.57 -1.23
CA ALA A 237 12.86 12.20 -2.41
C ALA A 237 11.39 12.58 -2.15
N LEU A 238 11.04 13.85 -2.35
CA LEU A 238 9.70 14.38 -2.12
C LEU A 238 9.24 15.23 -3.32
N GLY A 239 8.35 14.69 -4.14
CA GLY A 239 7.79 15.36 -5.30
C GLY A 239 7.51 14.42 -6.47
N HIS A 240 6.78 14.91 -7.46
CA HIS A 240 6.62 14.21 -8.73
C HIS A 240 7.99 14.08 -9.41
N LEU A 241 8.40 12.88 -9.83
CA LEU A 241 9.70 12.61 -10.47
C LEU A 241 10.96 12.96 -9.65
N ALA A 242 10.84 13.39 -8.38
CA ALA A 242 12.00 13.72 -7.55
C ALA A 242 12.95 12.52 -7.42
N GLN A 243 14.25 12.71 -7.67
CA GLN A 243 15.29 11.68 -7.57
C GLN A 243 16.32 12.02 -6.50
N ALA A 244 16.55 11.09 -5.58
CA ALA A 244 17.60 11.15 -4.57
C ALA A 244 18.50 9.90 -4.71
N ASP A 245 19.58 10.04 -5.47
CA ASP A 245 20.50 8.94 -5.85
C ASP A 245 21.81 8.94 -5.04
N GLY A 246 22.10 10.03 -4.32
CA GLY A 246 23.25 10.13 -3.43
C GLY A 246 22.98 9.54 -2.04
N VAL A 247 24.00 8.96 -1.42
CA VAL A 247 23.90 8.50 -0.02
C VAL A 247 23.61 9.68 0.89
N ARG A 248 22.56 9.59 1.71
CA ARG A 248 22.04 10.69 2.56
C ARG A 248 21.64 11.94 1.77
N SER A 249 21.34 11.83 0.48
CA SER A 249 20.89 12.98 -0.30
C SER A 249 19.41 13.30 -0.02
N THR A 250 19.03 14.55 -0.29
CA THR A 250 17.66 15.03 -0.15
C THR A 250 17.25 15.75 -1.42
N SER A 251 16.15 15.34 -2.03
CA SER A 251 15.55 15.96 -3.21
C SER A 251 14.10 16.35 -2.90
N VAL A 252 13.74 17.61 -3.12
CA VAL A 252 12.38 18.14 -2.86
C VAL A 252 11.93 19.04 -4.00
N GLY A 253 10.91 18.64 -4.74
CA GLY A 253 10.39 19.39 -5.89
C GLY A 253 9.98 18.47 -7.04
N GLU A 254 9.29 19.01 -8.03
CA GLU A 254 9.10 18.27 -9.27
C GLU A 254 10.47 18.09 -9.97
N ALA A 255 10.78 16.86 -10.40
CA ALA A 255 12.00 16.53 -11.14
C ALA A 255 13.32 16.98 -10.49
N ALA A 256 13.32 17.35 -9.20
CA ALA A 256 14.51 17.70 -8.45
C ALA A 256 15.45 16.48 -8.39
N ALA A 257 16.75 16.68 -8.59
CA ALA A 257 17.74 15.61 -8.60
C ALA A 257 18.89 15.89 -7.62
N ALA A 258 19.11 14.99 -6.65
CA ALA A 258 20.23 15.04 -5.72
C ALA A 258 21.08 13.75 -5.85
N SER A 259 22.10 13.81 -6.70
CA SER A 259 22.94 12.65 -7.07
C SER A 259 24.25 12.56 -6.29
N GLY A 260 24.74 13.66 -5.72
CA GLY A 260 25.96 13.66 -4.90
C GLY A 260 25.73 13.12 -3.48
N ILE A 261 26.78 12.60 -2.84
CA ILE A 261 26.71 12.13 -1.45
C ILE A 261 26.41 13.32 -0.53
N GLY A 262 25.35 13.21 0.28
CA GLY A 262 24.90 14.28 1.17
C GLY A 262 24.38 15.53 0.44
N ALA A 263 24.13 15.42 -0.87
CA ALA A 263 23.64 16.54 -1.67
C ALA A 263 22.19 16.90 -1.31
N VAL A 264 21.85 18.18 -1.47
CA VAL A 264 20.50 18.71 -1.25
C VAL A 264 20.04 19.43 -2.50
N SER A 265 18.92 19.00 -3.08
CA SER A 265 18.25 19.67 -4.18
C SER A 265 16.83 20.06 -3.77
N VAL A 266 16.47 21.34 -3.92
CA VAL A 266 15.14 21.86 -3.58
C VAL A 266 14.66 22.82 -4.68
N GLY A 267 13.58 22.47 -5.36
CA GLY A 267 12.99 23.28 -6.44
C GLY A 267 12.65 22.45 -7.66
N ASP A 268 11.76 22.97 -8.51
CA ASP A 268 11.43 22.35 -9.79
C ASP A 268 12.68 22.23 -10.67
N ASN A 269 13.02 21.03 -11.12
CA ASN A 269 14.23 20.74 -11.93
C ASN A 269 15.57 21.19 -11.32
N ALA A 270 15.64 21.40 -10.00
CA ALA A 270 16.90 21.71 -9.32
C ALA A 270 17.85 20.48 -9.32
N GLY A 271 19.16 20.70 -9.50
CA GLY A 271 20.15 19.63 -9.63
C GLY A 271 21.37 19.82 -8.74
N ALA A 272 21.55 18.93 -7.76
CA ALA A 272 22.74 18.86 -6.91
C ALA A 272 23.54 17.57 -7.22
N ALA A 273 24.54 17.69 -8.10
CA ALA A 273 25.32 16.55 -8.60
C ALA A 273 26.66 16.37 -7.87
N GLY A 274 27.21 17.42 -7.26
CA GLY A 274 28.44 17.34 -6.48
C GLY A 274 28.23 16.74 -5.09
N ASP A 275 29.23 16.05 -4.55
CA ASP A 275 29.21 15.61 -3.15
C ASP A 275 29.12 16.83 -2.22
N GLY A 276 28.22 16.79 -1.24
CA GLY A 276 27.94 17.90 -0.33
C GLY A 276 27.30 19.13 -1.00
N ALA A 277 26.96 19.05 -2.29
CA ALA A 277 26.41 20.19 -3.03
C ALA A 277 24.98 20.53 -2.59
N ILE A 278 24.64 21.81 -2.66
CA ILE A 278 23.31 22.33 -2.32
C ILE A 278 22.80 23.17 -3.50
N ALA A 279 21.69 22.75 -4.08
CA ALA A 279 20.96 23.48 -5.12
C ALA A 279 19.56 23.83 -4.61
N ILE A 280 19.22 25.13 -4.55
CA ILE A 280 17.91 25.61 -4.07
C ILE A 280 17.38 26.68 -5.03
N GLY A 281 16.36 26.33 -5.82
CA GLY A 281 15.74 27.22 -6.80
C GLY A 281 15.23 26.42 -8.00
N GLY A 282 14.03 26.77 -8.49
CA GLY A 282 13.45 26.11 -9.66
C GLY A 282 13.88 26.76 -10.98
N ASP A 283 13.33 26.26 -12.09
CA ASP A 283 13.44 26.88 -13.42
C ASP A 283 12.93 28.33 -13.40
N GLY A 284 13.71 29.27 -13.94
CA GLY A 284 13.35 30.67 -14.14
C GLY A 284 12.42 30.92 -15.33
N GLY A 285 12.03 29.87 -16.06
CA GLY A 285 11.17 29.89 -17.24
C GLY A 285 11.94 30.09 -18.53
N ASP A 286 13.19 29.61 -18.58
CA ASP A 286 14.01 29.67 -19.78
C ASP A 286 13.76 28.46 -20.72
N ALA A 287 14.65 28.20 -21.67
CA ALA A 287 14.44 27.15 -22.67
C ALA A 287 14.96 25.77 -22.25
N ASP A 288 15.87 25.67 -21.27
CA ASP A 288 16.56 24.42 -20.94
C ASP A 288 15.90 23.62 -19.80
N THR A 289 14.87 24.22 -19.16
CA THR A 289 14.05 23.65 -18.07
C THR A 289 14.83 23.34 -16.79
N LEU A 290 16.09 23.74 -16.68
CA LEU A 290 16.91 23.48 -15.50
C LEU A 290 16.62 24.52 -14.43
N GLY A 291 16.56 24.09 -13.17
CA GLY A 291 16.55 25.00 -12.03
C GLY A 291 17.94 25.39 -11.56
N ALA A 292 18.10 25.60 -10.24
CA ALA A 292 19.42 25.79 -9.64
C ALA A 292 20.31 24.56 -9.84
N GLN A 293 21.54 24.75 -10.30
CA GLN A 293 22.51 23.68 -10.60
C GLN A 293 23.78 23.81 -9.76
N ALA A 294 24.00 22.87 -8.84
CA ALA A 294 25.22 22.74 -8.06
C ALA A 294 25.97 21.45 -8.42
N THR A 295 26.93 21.53 -9.34
CA THR A 295 27.64 20.35 -9.88
C THR A 295 29.07 20.17 -9.35
N GLY A 296 29.66 21.22 -8.77
CA GLY A 296 30.94 21.11 -8.08
C GLY A 296 30.83 20.44 -6.71
N VAL A 297 31.91 19.81 -6.25
CA VAL A 297 31.99 19.28 -4.87
C VAL A 297 31.90 20.45 -3.88
N ASP A 298 31.09 20.31 -2.84
CA ASP A 298 30.78 21.37 -1.85
C ASP A 298 30.27 22.68 -2.50
N ALA A 299 29.66 22.62 -3.68
CA ALA A 299 29.11 23.79 -4.37
C ALA A 299 27.75 24.21 -3.80
N LEU A 300 27.49 25.51 -3.79
CA LEU A 300 26.23 26.11 -3.35
C LEU A 300 25.61 26.93 -4.49
N ALA A 301 24.43 26.54 -4.96
CA ALA A 301 23.61 27.31 -5.90
C ALA A 301 22.26 27.65 -5.24
N ILE A 302 21.97 28.93 -5.02
CA ILE A 302 20.69 29.39 -4.45
C ILE A 302 20.08 30.48 -5.33
N GLY A 303 18.89 30.25 -5.86
CA GLY A 303 18.15 31.14 -6.76
C GLY A 303 17.70 30.39 -8.02
N SER A 304 16.65 30.89 -8.68
CA SER A 304 16.26 30.38 -10.01
C SER A 304 17.46 30.37 -10.93
N ASP A 305 17.76 29.25 -11.59
CA ASP A 305 18.85 29.12 -12.56
C ASP A 305 20.23 29.54 -12.03
N ALA A 306 20.43 29.51 -10.71
CA ALA A 306 21.75 29.73 -10.13
C ALA A 306 22.67 28.56 -10.50
N VAL A 307 23.89 28.83 -10.96
CA VAL A 307 24.84 27.82 -11.45
C VAL A 307 26.14 27.89 -10.65
N ALA A 308 26.44 26.81 -9.93
CA ALA A 308 27.68 26.62 -9.16
C ALA A 308 28.39 25.34 -9.62
N THR A 309 29.34 25.47 -10.54
CA THR A 309 30.00 24.30 -11.19
C THR A 309 31.43 24.07 -10.74
N GLY A 310 32.08 25.09 -10.16
CA GLY A 310 33.41 24.93 -9.58
C GLY A 310 33.36 24.25 -8.20
N ASN A 311 34.42 23.56 -7.82
CA ASN A 311 34.52 23.00 -6.46
C ASN A 311 34.54 24.13 -5.42
N SER A 312 33.82 23.91 -4.31
CA SER A 312 33.70 24.85 -3.18
C SER A 312 33.24 26.25 -3.62
N THR A 313 32.34 26.32 -4.61
CA THR A 313 31.78 27.58 -5.12
C THR A 313 30.52 27.99 -4.40
N SER A 314 30.15 29.27 -4.51
CA SER A 314 28.87 29.78 -4.05
C SER A 314 28.28 30.74 -5.07
N ALA A 315 27.13 30.41 -5.64
CA ALA A 315 26.30 31.25 -6.49
C ALA A 315 24.97 31.51 -5.76
N VAL A 316 24.72 32.76 -5.37
CA VAL A 316 23.50 33.14 -4.64
C VAL A 316 22.84 34.34 -5.32
N GLY A 317 21.64 34.12 -5.83
CA GLY A 317 20.88 35.05 -6.66
C GLY A 317 20.35 34.34 -7.91
N GLY A 318 19.20 34.78 -8.44
CA GLY A 318 18.70 34.21 -9.69
C GLY A 318 19.70 34.42 -10.83
N GLU A 319 19.90 33.41 -11.65
CA GLU A 319 20.82 33.41 -12.79
C GLU A 319 22.27 33.76 -12.40
N SER A 320 22.64 33.62 -11.12
CA SER A 320 24.01 33.85 -10.66
C SER A 320 24.90 32.69 -11.06
N VAL A 321 26.16 32.96 -11.42
CA VAL A 321 27.08 31.97 -12.00
C VAL A 321 28.42 31.99 -11.26
N ALA A 322 28.81 30.87 -10.66
CA ALA A 322 30.12 30.66 -10.06
C ALA A 322 30.77 29.39 -10.65
N THR A 323 31.72 29.57 -11.56
CA THR A 323 32.38 28.45 -12.28
C THR A 323 33.83 28.23 -11.88
N GLY A 324 34.51 29.26 -11.37
CA GLY A 324 35.90 29.13 -10.92
C GLY A 324 36.00 28.37 -9.59
N PRO A 325 37.00 27.50 -9.37
CA PRO A 325 37.17 26.84 -8.07
C PRO A 325 37.31 27.85 -6.92
N GLY A 326 36.53 27.67 -5.85
CA GLY A 326 36.48 28.60 -4.73
C GLY A 326 35.89 29.98 -5.04
N ALA A 327 35.22 30.15 -6.19
CA ALA A 327 34.61 31.41 -6.59
C ALA A 327 33.30 31.68 -5.83
N THR A 328 32.96 32.95 -5.67
CA THR A 328 31.74 33.42 -5.01
C THR A 328 31.05 34.46 -5.87
N ALA A 329 29.79 34.22 -6.23
CA ALA A 329 28.91 35.15 -6.93
C ALA A 329 27.66 35.41 -6.07
N TYR A 330 27.40 36.67 -5.72
CA TYR A 330 26.24 37.07 -4.92
C TYR A 330 25.51 38.23 -5.58
N GLY A 331 24.27 37.99 -6.03
CA GLY A 331 23.42 38.95 -6.75
C GLY A 331 22.81 38.34 -8.02
N TRP A 332 21.66 38.86 -8.45
CA TRP A 332 21.02 38.41 -9.70
C TRP A 332 21.95 38.68 -10.89
N GLN A 333 22.14 37.66 -11.74
CA GLN A 333 23.07 37.66 -12.87
C GLN A 333 24.52 38.07 -12.52
N SER A 334 24.94 37.88 -11.26
CA SER A 334 26.35 38.02 -10.88
C SER A 334 27.17 36.84 -11.41
N GLY A 335 28.42 37.07 -11.80
CA GLY A 335 29.30 36.05 -12.36
C GLY A 335 30.71 36.06 -11.76
N ALA A 336 31.18 34.90 -11.31
CA ALA A 336 32.53 34.69 -10.81
C ALA A 336 33.16 33.48 -11.53
N ASN A 337 33.88 33.76 -12.61
CA ASN A 337 34.28 32.73 -13.59
C ASN A 337 35.70 32.21 -13.43
N ALA A 338 36.52 32.85 -12.59
CA ALA A 338 37.91 32.48 -12.38
C ALA A 338 38.17 31.94 -10.97
N GLU A 339 39.30 31.23 -10.80
CA GLU A 339 39.72 30.67 -9.51
C GLU A 339 39.70 31.76 -8.42
N ARG A 340 38.96 31.50 -7.34
CA ARG A 340 38.81 32.39 -6.18
C ARG A 340 38.37 33.82 -6.54
N ALA A 341 37.65 33.99 -7.64
CA ALA A 341 37.02 35.24 -8.01
C ALA A 341 35.80 35.52 -7.12
N THR A 342 35.55 36.79 -6.80
CA THR A 342 34.44 37.22 -5.95
C THR A 342 33.63 38.30 -6.67
N ALA A 343 32.36 38.05 -6.97
CA ALA A 343 31.43 39.02 -7.53
C ALA A 343 30.29 39.29 -6.55
N LEU A 344 30.13 40.55 -6.12
CA LEU A 344 29.10 40.98 -5.17
C LEU A 344 28.29 42.15 -5.75
N GLY A 345 27.07 41.87 -6.19
CA GLY A 345 26.15 42.87 -6.74
C GLY A 345 25.36 42.34 -7.94
N HIS A 346 24.23 42.99 -8.22
CA HIS A 346 23.47 42.78 -9.45
C HIS A 346 24.38 42.99 -10.68
N LEU A 347 24.46 42.00 -11.58
CA LEU A 347 25.32 42.04 -12.79
C LEU A 347 26.84 42.15 -12.53
N ALA A 348 27.34 41.98 -11.30
CA ALA A 348 28.78 42.06 -11.02
C ALA A 348 29.54 40.90 -11.70
N GLN A 349 30.69 41.17 -12.31
CA GLN A 349 31.48 40.18 -13.08
C GLN A 349 32.95 40.15 -12.64
N ALA A 350 33.38 39.03 -12.06
CA ALA A 350 34.75 38.76 -11.66
C ALA A 350 35.35 37.63 -12.51
N ASP A 351 36.09 38.01 -13.56
CA ASP A 351 36.69 37.08 -14.54
C ASP A 351 38.20 36.88 -14.35
N GLY A 352 38.83 37.63 -13.43
CA GLY A 352 40.24 37.52 -13.11
C GLY A 352 40.51 36.52 -11.98
N ILE A 353 41.63 35.80 -12.04
CA ILE A 353 42.05 34.93 -10.93
C ILE A 353 42.22 35.79 -9.69
N ARG A 354 41.59 35.39 -8.57
CA ARG A 354 41.56 36.14 -7.30
C ARG A 354 41.05 37.58 -7.44
N SER A 355 40.25 37.88 -8.46
CA SER A 355 39.66 39.21 -8.63
C SER A 355 38.43 39.41 -7.75
N THR A 356 38.06 40.66 -7.48
CA THR A 356 36.89 41.02 -6.66
C THR A 356 36.10 42.13 -7.33
N ALA A 357 34.92 41.86 -7.87
CA ALA A 357 34.02 42.88 -8.42
C ALA A 357 32.90 43.20 -7.41
N THR A 358 32.80 44.44 -6.94
CA THR A 358 31.74 44.85 -5.98
C THR A 358 30.93 46.03 -6.50
N GLY A 359 29.61 45.89 -6.52
CA GLY A 359 28.66 46.90 -6.97
C GLY A 359 27.84 46.45 -8.17
N GLU A 360 26.85 47.27 -8.54
CA GLU A 360 26.03 47.01 -9.74
C GLU A 360 26.90 47.07 -11.00
N ALA A 361 26.86 46.00 -11.81
CA ALA A 361 27.62 45.88 -13.06
C ALA A 361 29.13 46.11 -12.92
N ALA A 362 29.69 45.93 -11.72
CA ALA A 362 31.13 46.02 -11.49
C ALA A 362 31.88 44.95 -12.30
N SER A 363 33.09 45.25 -12.78
CA SER A 363 33.87 44.31 -13.60
C SER A 363 35.33 44.25 -13.18
N ALA A 364 35.81 43.07 -12.81
CA ALA A 364 37.18 42.81 -12.37
C ALA A 364 37.79 41.65 -13.20
N LYS A 365 38.53 41.99 -14.26
CA LYS A 365 39.07 41.04 -15.25
C LYS A 365 40.56 40.72 -15.10
N GLY A 366 41.28 41.46 -14.27
CA GLY A 366 42.72 41.29 -14.08
C GLY A 366 43.06 40.27 -13.00
N LEU A 367 44.26 39.71 -13.04
CA LEU A 367 44.82 38.96 -11.92
C LEU A 367 44.83 39.85 -10.68
N GLU A 368 44.18 39.40 -9.60
CA GLU A 368 44.08 40.12 -8.32
C GLU A 368 43.49 41.54 -8.44
N SER A 369 42.68 41.81 -9.47
CA SER A 369 42.04 43.12 -9.66
C SER A 369 40.83 43.29 -8.75
N VAL A 370 40.55 44.54 -8.34
CA VAL A 370 39.34 44.95 -7.60
C VAL A 370 38.54 45.94 -8.43
#